data_AF-A0A6P0IR43-F1
#
_entry.id   AF-A0A6P0IR43-F1
#
_cell.length_a   1.000
_cell.length_b   1.000
_cell.length_c   1.000
_cell.angle_alpha   90.00
_cell.angle_beta   90.00
_cell.angle_gamma   90.00
#
_symmetry.space_group_name_H-M   'P 1'
#
loop_
_entity.id
_entity.type
_entity.pdbx_description
1 polymer ?
#
loop_
_entity_poly.entity_id
_entity_poly.type
_entity_poly.pdbx_seq_one_letter_code
_entity_poly.pdbx_strand_id
1 'polypeptide(L)'
;ISIHTASWIAPKSDVHSQQRFFYMGHQGELQVDQAHRGYTTATVSGGYASINPLFMKYEPSDGKFAGQGAYGYQSLERFVDAVGSINEGKAEPKDFDNILATAARTLQTTAILEAGRLSLDSGGLPVEIKYSSQELLTPETLNLNLNRT
;
A
#
# COMPACT_ATOMS: atom_id res chain seq x y z
N ILE A 1 -0.10 -8.34 -12.98
CA ILE A 1 -1.38 -7.59 -13.12
C ILE A 1 -1.85 -7.26 -11.72
N SER A 2 -2.39 -6.07 -11.50
CA SER A 2 -3.01 -5.69 -10.23
C SER A 2 -4.43 -5.22 -10.50
N ILE A 3 -5.36 -5.49 -9.57
CA ILE A 3 -6.74 -5.03 -9.62
C ILE A 3 -7.01 -4.27 -8.33
N HIS A 4 -7.50 -3.05 -8.47
CA HIS A 4 -7.84 -2.17 -7.35
C HIS A 4 -9.33 -1.88 -7.40
N THR A 5 -10.01 -2.05 -6.27
CA THR A 5 -11.44 -1.77 -6.15
C THR A 5 -11.66 -0.83 -4.98
N ALA A 6 -12.37 0.26 -5.23
CA ALA A 6 -12.81 1.20 -4.20
C ALA A 6 -14.34 1.34 -4.30
N SER A 7 -15.01 1.27 -3.15
CA SER A 7 -16.44 1.56 -3.05
C SER A 7 -16.72 2.30 -1.74
N TRP A 8 -17.55 3.33 -1.83
CA TRP A 8 -18.10 4.05 -0.68
C TRP A 8 -19.58 3.72 -0.47
N ILE A 9 -20.15 2.84 -1.29
CA ILE A 9 -21.52 2.37 -1.20
C ILE A 9 -21.46 0.93 -0.71
N ALA A 10 -21.55 0.77 0.60
CA ALA A 10 -21.55 -0.54 1.25
C ALA A 10 -22.91 -0.81 1.92
N PRO A 11 -23.45 -2.03 1.80
CA PRO A 11 -24.59 -2.44 2.61
C PRO A 11 -24.20 -2.49 4.09
N LYS A 12 -25.20 -2.58 4.98
CA LYS A 12 -24.93 -2.85 6.41
C LYS A 12 -24.12 -4.15 6.51
N SER A 13 -22.99 -4.09 7.21
CA SER A 13 -22.07 -5.20 7.46
C SER A 13 -21.69 -5.22 8.93
N ASP A 14 -21.04 -6.29 9.34
CA ASP A 14 -20.34 -6.46 10.61
C ASP A 14 -19.25 -5.39 10.89
N VAL A 15 -18.62 -4.83 9.85
CA VAL A 15 -17.59 -3.78 9.96
C VAL A 15 -17.90 -2.55 9.11
N HIS A 16 -17.38 -1.40 9.53
CA HIS A 16 -17.54 -0.12 8.82
C HIS A 16 -16.61 0.05 7.61
N SER A 17 -15.49 -0.68 7.58
CA SER A 17 -14.52 -0.63 6.50
C SER A 17 -14.01 -2.03 6.20
N GLN A 18 -13.92 -2.37 4.92
CA GLN A 18 -13.36 -3.63 4.45
C GLN A 18 -12.19 -3.33 3.53
N GLN A 19 -10.98 -3.59 4.02
CA GLN A 19 -9.76 -3.48 3.23
C GLN A 19 -9.16 -4.88 3.09
N ARG A 20 -8.96 -5.30 1.83
CA ARG A 20 -8.41 -6.60 1.49
C ARG A 20 -7.21 -6.42 0.58
N PHE A 21 -6.25 -7.32 0.73
CA PHE A 21 -5.12 -7.44 -0.17
C PHE A 21 -4.94 -8.91 -0.52
N PHE A 22 -4.80 -9.18 -1.82
CA PHE A 22 -4.50 -10.50 -2.33
C PHE A 22 -3.30 -10.40 -3.25
N TYR A 23 -2.34 -11.29 -3.04
CA TYR A 23 -1.18 -11.44 -3.90
C TYR A 23 -0.99 -12.91 -4.23
N MET A 24 -0.75 -13.19 -5.51
CA MET A 24 -0.39 -14.51 -6.00
C MET A 24 0.88 -14.42 -6.82
N GLY A 25 1.85 -15.27 -6.49
CA GLY A 25 3.10 -15.43 -7.20
C GLY A 25 3.44 -16.91 -7.39
N HIS A 26 4.52 -17.18 -8.11
CA HIS A 26 4.90 -18.55 -8.46
C HIS A 26 5.23 -19.46 -7.25
N GLN A 27 5.56 -18.89 -6.09
CA GLN A 27 5.88 -19.64 -4.85
C GLN A 27 4.72 -19.72 -3.85
N GLY A 28 3.57 -19.12 -4.17
CA GLY A 28 2.43 -19.11 -3.26
C GLY A 28 1.56 -17.87 -3.34
N GLU A 29 0.66 -17.79 -2.37
CA GLU A 29 -0.29 -16.70 -2.22
C GLU A 29 -0.26 -16.12 -0.80
N LEU A 30 -0.70 -14.86 -0.73
CA LEU A 30 -0.86 -14.07 0.47
C LEU A 30 -2.24 -13.42 0.42
N GLN A 31 -3.03 -13.61 1.48
CA GLN A 31 -4.32 -12.95 1.65
C GLN A 31 -4.33 -12.19 2.98
N VAL A 32 -4.73 -10.92 2.92
CA VAL A 32 -4.89 -10.04 4.07
C VAL A 32 -6.34 -9.54 4.11
N ASP A 33 -6.97 -9.71 5.27
CA ASP A 33 -8.28 -9.16 5.61
C ASP A 33 -8.12 -8.26 6.84
N GLN A 34 -8.04 -6.95 6.61
CA GLN A 34 -7.78 -6.00 7.68
C GLN A 34 -8.93 -5.96 8.70
N ALA A 35 -10.17 -6.12 8.25
CA ALA A 35 -11.36 -6.04 9.10
C ALA A 35 -11.39 -7.16 10.15
N HIS A 36 -10.95 -8.35 9.74
CA HIS A 36 -10.92 -9.54 10.58
C HIS A 36 -9.55 -9.84 11.17
N ARG A 37 -8.58 -8.92 11.00
CA ARG A 37 -7.17 -9.16 11.36
C ARG A 37 -6.63 -10.46 10.75
N GLY A 38 -7.14 -10.82 9.58
CA GLY A 38 -6.76 -12.01 8.84
C GLY A 38 -5.46 -11.77 8.10
N TYR A 39 -4.50 -12.66 8.31
CA TYR A 39 -3.30 -12.75 7.49
C TYR A 39 -3.01 -14.23 7.25
N THR A 40 -3.13 -14.65 6.00
CA THR A 40 -2.97 -16.05 5.61
C THR A 40 -2.03 -16.16 4.42
N THR A 41 -1.27 -17.24 4.39
CA THR A 41 -0.34 -17.55 3.30
C THR A 41 -0.53 -18.98 2.89
N ALA A 42 -0.39 -19.30 1.61
CA ALA A 42 -0.18 -20.67 1.16
C ALA A 42 1.07 -20.71 0.30
N THR A 43 2.07 -21.50 0.68
CA THR A 43 3.35 -21.58 -0.03
C THR A 43 3.60 -22.99 -0.55
N VAL A 44 4.41 -23.11 -1.62
CA VAL A 44 4.75 -24.42 -2.20
C VAL A 44 5.48 -25.32 -1.19
N SER A 45 6.39 -24.75 -0.38
CA SER A 45 7.19 -25.51 0.59
C SER A 45 6.50 -25.71 1.93
N GLY A 46 5.64 -24.78 2.36
CA GLY A 46 5.08 -24.74 3.71
C GLY A 46 3.57 -24.97 3.80
N GLY A 47 2.85 -25.06 2.67
CA GLY A 47 1.40 -25.18 2.66
C GLY A 47 0.70 -23.94 3.23
N TYR A 48 -0.52 -24.13 3.71
CA TYR A 48 -1.36 -23.06 4.29
C TYR A 48 -0.94 -22.72 5.72
N ALA A 49 -0.88 -21.43 6.04
CA ALA A 49 -0.64 -20.91 7.39
C ALA A 49 -1.43 -19.62 7.63
N SER A 50 -1.90 -19.43 8.88
CA SER A 50 -2.39 -18.15 9.39
C SER A 50 -1.30 -17.54 10.27
N ILE A 51 -0.51 -16.63 9.69
CA ILE A 51 0.75 -16.19 10.33
C ILE A 51 0.59 -15.01 11.29
N ASN A 52 -0.56 -14.34 11.28
CA ASN A 52 -0.81 -13.24 12.21
C ASN A 52 -2.28 -13.20 12.66
N PRO A 53 -2.73 -14.16 13.48
CA PRO A 53 -4.10 -14.16 14.01
C PRO A 53 -4.35 -13.08 15.08
N LEU A 54 -3.31 -12.39 15.57
CA LEU A 54 -3.40 -11.45 16.68
C LEU A 54 -2.68 -10.13 16.36
N PHE A 55 -3.44 -9.04 16.28
CA PHE A 55 -2.93 -7.67 16.11
C PHE A 55 -1.98 -7.18 17.22
N MET A 56 -1.92 -7.91 18.34
CA MET A 56 -1.10 -7.56 19.49
C MET A 56 -0.33 -8.78 19.97
N LYS A 57 0.98 -8.63 20.15
CA LYS A 57 1.82 -9.68 20.72
C LYS A 57 1.80 -9.52 22.24
N TYR A 58 0.93 -10.31 22.88
CA TYR A 58 0.86 -10.35 24.34
C TYR A 58 2.01 -11.17 24.95
N GLU A 59 2.63 -12.04 24.17
CA GLU A 59 3.80 -12.80 24.62
C GLU A 59 5.02 -11.86 24.77
N PRO A 60 5.63 -11.80 25.97
CA PRO A 60 6.84 -11.02 26.18
C PRO A 60 7.96 -11.41 25.21
N SER A 61 8.73 -10.44 24.75
CA SER A 61 9.97 -10.67 24.01
C SER A 61 11.12 -10.16 24.86
N ASP A 62 12.12 -11.01 25.10
CA ASP A 62 13.28 -10.71 25.98
C ASP A 62 12.89 -10.21 27.38
N GLY A 63 11.83 -10.81 27.95
CA GLY A 63 11.32 -10.44 29.28
C GLY A 63 10.61 -9.09 29.35
N LYS A 64 10.38 -8.43 28.21
CA LYS A 64 9.65 -7.15 28.13
C LYS A 64 8.32 -7.33 27.43
N PHE A 65 7.35 -6.50 27.79
CA PHE A 65 6.09 -6.38 27.06
C PHE A 65 6.39 -6.05 25.58
N ALA A 66 6.02 -6.96 24.68
CA ALA A 66 6.25 -6.79 23.24
C ALA A 66 5.27 -5.77 22.61
N GLY A 67 4.09 -5.62 23.21
CA GLY A 67 3.14 -4.55 22.93
C GLY A 67 2.49 -4.61 21.55
N GLN A 68 2.01 -3.43 21.13
CA GLN A 68 1.34 -3.21 19.86
C GLN A 68 2.35 -2.54 18.91
N GLY A 69 2.97 -3.29 18.00
CA GLY A 69 3.79 -2.73 16.92
C GLY A 69 2.95 -2.10 15.81
N ALA A 70 1.80 -1.52 16.14
CA ALA A 70 0.88 -1.03 15.13
C ALA A 70 1.30 0.32 14.55
N TYR A 71 0.78 0.53 13.37
CA TYR A 71 1.22 1.47 12.34
C TYR A 71 0.94 2.94 12.65
N GLY A 72 0.06 3.27 13.61
CA GLY A 72 -0.38 4.64 13.84
C GLY A 72 0.67 5.54 14.48
N TYR A 73 0.98 5.28 15.75
CA TYR A 73 1.89 6.14 16.53
C TYR A 73 3.34 6.06 16.02
N GLN A 74 3.77 4.89 15.52
CA GLN A 74 5.11 4.72 14.96
C GLN A 74 5.29 5.57 13.70
N SER A 75 4.28 5.65 12.82
CA SER A 75 4.37 6.52 11.64
C SER A 75 4.48 8.00 12.02
N LEU A 76 3.75 8.43 13.06
CA LEU A 76 3.83 9.81 13.57
C LEU A 76 5.18 10.11 14.22
N GLU A 77 5.70 9.20 15.04
CA GLU A 77 7.05 9.30 15.63
C GLU A 77 8.10 9.47 14.54
N ARG A 78 8.12 8.56 13.55
CA ARG A 78 9.06 8.63 12.42
C ARG A 78 8.93 9.90 11.61
N PHE A 79 7.71 10.41 11.43
CA PHE A 79 7.47 11.69 10.77
C PHE A 79 8.08 12.85 11.56
N VAL A 80 7.87 12.91 12.87
CA VAL A 80 8.43 13.97 13.75
C VAL A 80 9.96 13.92 13.75
N ASP A 81 10.56 12.72 13.83
CA ASP A 81 12.01 12.54 13.76
C ASP A 81 12.60 13.05 12.43
N ALA A 82 11.91 12.76 11.31
CA ALA A 82 12.32 13.22 9.99
C ALA A 82 12.29 14.75 9.90
N VAL A 83 11.20 15.37 10.38
CA VAL A 83 11.08 16.83 10.42
C VAL A 83 12.18 17.46 11.28
N GLY A 84 12.47 16.88 12.45
CA GLY A 84 13.57 17.34 13.31
C GLY A 84 14.91 17.29 12.59
N SER A 85 15.23 16.17 11.95
CA SER A 85 16.49 15.96 11.22
C SER A 85 16.67 16.95 10.05
N ILE A 86 15.58 17.25 9.33
CA ILE A 86 15.58 18.23 8.24
C ILE A 86 15.80 19.65 8.78
N ASN A 87 15.09 20.02 9.85
CA ASN A 87 15.24 21.35 10.47
C ASN A 87 16.65 21.60 11.02
N GLU A 88 17.33 20.54 11.46
CA GLU A 88 18.73 20.58 11.91
C GLU A 88 19.75 20.55 10.76
N GLY A 89 19.30 20.43 9.50
CA GLY A 89 20.18 20.34 8.33
C GLY A 89 20.94 19.02 8.21
N LYS A 90 20.48 17.96 8.90
CA LYS A 90 21.12 16.63 8.91
C LYS A 90 20.60 15.69 7.83
N ALA A 91 19.45 15.99 7.24
CA ALA A 91 18.80 15.18 6.21
C ALA A 91 17.97 16.03 5.26
N GLU A 92 17.63 15.46 4.11
CA GLU A 92 16.73 16.02 3.10
C GLU A 92 15.47 15.16 2.97
N PRO A 93 14.32 15.69 2.48
CA PRO A 93 13.09 14.91 2.31
C PRO A 93 13.25 13.58 1.56
N LYS A 94 14.11 13.55 0.54
CA LYS A 94 14.39 12.36 -0.27
C LYS A 94 15.00 11.20 0.53
N ASP A 95 15.69 11.50 1.62
CA ASP A 95 16.32 10.49 2.48
C ASP A 95 15.27 9.62 3.19
N PHE A 96 14.01 10.09 3.22
CA PHE A 96 12.89 9.41 3.87
C PHE A 96 11.94 8.71 2.89
N ASP A 97 12.20 8.74 1.58
CA ASP A 97 11.31 8.20 0.53
C ASP A 97 11.03 6.68 0.66
N ASN A 98 11.91 5.93 1.33
CA ASN A 98 11.73 4.48 1.52
C ASN A 98 11.05 4.11 2.85
N ILE A 99 10.81 5.09 3.73
CA ILE A 99 10.32 4.84 5.09
C ILE A 99 9.07 5.67 5.46
N LEU A 100 8.82 6.76 4.74
CA LEU A 100 7.64 7.61 4.91
C LEU A 100 6.89 7.76 3.59
N ALA A 101 5.59 8.04 3.68
CA ALA A 101 4.75 8.38 2.54
C ALA A 101 5.00 9.84 2.09
N THR A 102 6.15 10.10 1.49
CA THR A 102 6.50 11.44 0.98
C THR A 102 5.66 11.80 -0.25
N ALA A 103 5.52 13.10 -0.52
CA ALA A 103 4.79 13.57 -1.70
C ALA A 103 5.38 13.00 -3.00
N ALA A 104 6.71 12.89 -3.09
CA ALA A 104 7.40 12.31 -4.25
C ALA A 104 6.97 10.85 -4.50
N ARG A 105 6.82 10.05 -3.43
CA ARG A 105 6.37 8.66 -3.52
C ARG A 105 4.89 8.52 -3.83
N THR A 106 4.08 9.52 -3.48
CA THR A 106 2.64 9.50 -3.77
C THR A 106 2.31 9.77 -5.24
N LEU A 107 3.25 10.33 -6.03
CA LEU A 107 3.03 10.64 -7.45
C LEU A 107 2.55 9.44 -8.26
N GLN A 108 3.11 8.26 -8.02
CA GLN A 108 2.73 7.04 -8.74
C GLN A 108 1.28 6.63 -8.48
N THR A 109 0.87 6.65 -7.21
CA THR A 109 -0.51 6.34 -6.83
C THR A 109 -1.47 7.41 -7.37
N THR A 110 -1.08 8.68 -7.32
CA THR A 110 -1.88 9.78 -7.88
C THR A 110 -2.07 9.61 -9.39
N ALA A 111 -1.02 9.23 -10.13
CA ALA A 111 -1.12 8.98 -11.57
C ALA A 111 -2.09 7.82 -11.90
N ILE A 112 -2.17 6.79 -11.05
CA ILE A 112 -3.17 5.71 -11.20
C ILE A 112 -4.59 6.26 -10.99
N LEU A 113 -4.82 7.12 -10.00
CA LEU A 113 -6.13 7.74 -9.76
C LEU A 113 -6.53 8.65 -10.92
N GLU A 114 -5.60 9.45 -11.44
CA GLU A 114 -5.81 10.32 -12.60
C GLU A 114 -6.11 9.50 -13.86
N ALA A 115 -5.36 8.43 -14.12
CA ALA A 115 -5.61 7.50 -15.22
C ALA A 115 -6.98 6.83 -15.11
N GLY A 116 -7.39 6.44 -13.89
CA GLY A 116 -8.72 5.91 -13.62
C GLY A 116 -9.81 6.93 -13.94
N ARG A 117 -9.63 8.20 -13.55
CA ARG A 117 -10.58 9.28 -13.86
C ARG A 117 -10.69 9.50 -15.37
N LEU A 118 -9.57 9.65 -16.07
CA LEU A 118 -9.53 9.84 -17.52
C LEU A 118 -10.18 8.68 -18.29
N SER A 119 -9.95 7.45 -17.83
CA SER A 119 -10.58 6.25 -18.40
C SER A 119 -12.10 6.31 -18.25
N LEU A 120 -12.61 6.64 -17.06
CA LEU A 120 -14.06 6.76 -16.82
C LEU A 120 -14.70 7.85 -17.68
N ASP A 121 -14.06 9.01 -17.81
CA ASP A 121 -14.50 10.10 -18.69
C ASP A 121 -14.53 9.71 -20.17
N SER A 122 -13.68 8.74 -20.55
CA SER A 122 -13.52 8.26 -21.93
C SER A 122 -14.23 6.93 -22.19
N GLY A 123 -15.26 6.59 -21.42
CA GLY A 123 -16.05 5.38 -21.64
C GLY A 123 -15.34 4.07 -21.30
N GLY A 124 -14.35 4.11 -20.40
CA GLY A 124 -13.60 2.93 -19.96
C GLY A 124 -12.39 2.58 -20.83
N LEU A 125 -11.93 3.48 -21.70
CA LEU A 125 -10.75 3.24 -22.53
C LEU A 125 -9.47 3.09 -21.67
N PRO A 126 -8.53 2.21 -22.07
CA PRO A 126 -7.26 2.08 -21.38
C PRO A 126 -6.44 3.38 -21.44
N VAL A 127 -5.79 3.72 -20.32
CA VAL A 127 -4.85 4.85 -20.21
C VAL A 127 -3.45 4.31 -19.95
N GLU A 128 -2.48 4.75 -20.75
CA GLU A 128 -1.07 4.45 -20.55
C GLU A 128 -0.42 5.56 -19.72
N ILE A 129 0.17 5.19 -18.59
CA ILE A 129 1.03 6.08 -17.79
C ILE A 129 2.46 5.97 -18.35
N LYS A 130 2.99 7.07 -18.88
CA LYS A 130 4.38 7.16 -19.30
C LYS A 130 5.24 7.58 -18.12
N TYR A 131 6.28 6.80 -17.89
CA TYR A 131 7.26 7.05 -16.85
C TYR A 131 8.58 7.56 -17.45
N SER A 132 9.29 8.40 -16.70
CA SER A 132 10.59 8.95 -17.08
C SER A 132 11.63 7.88 -17.43
N SER A 133 11.64 6.78 -16.67
CA SER A 133 12.45 5.59 -16.93
C SER A 133 11.86 4.35 -16.24
N GLN A 134 12.35 3.17 -16.63
CA GLN A 134 11.98 1.90 -15.99
C GLN A 134 12.48 1.78 -14.54
N GLU A 135 13.49 2.55 -14.16
CA GLU A 135 14.10 2.51 -12.82
C GLU A 135 13.45 3.52 -11.87
N LEU A 136 13.26 4.75 -12.33
CA LEU A 136 12.76 5.84 -11.49
C LEU A 136 11.23 5.81 -11.36
N LEU A 137 10.54 5.33 -12.40
CA LEU A 137 9.08 5.22 -12.45
C LEU A 137 8.37 6.52 -12.04
N THR A 138 8.94 7.69 -12.38
CA THR A 138 8.29 8.98 -12.16
C THR A 138 7.27 9.22 -13.28
N PRO A 139 5.97 9.41 -12.98
CA PRO A 139 4.97 9.68 -14.02
C PRO A 139 5.22 11.02 -14.71
N GLU A 140 5.16 11.05 -16.04
CA GLU A 140 5.35 12.28 -16.83
C GLU A 140 4.10 12.66 -17.62
N THR A 141 3.47 11.70 -18.30
CA THR A 141 2.29 11.93 -19.13
C THR A 141 1.32 10.75 -19.09
N LEU A 142 0.03 11.03 -19.32
CA LEU A 142 -1.04 10.04 -19.43
C LEU A 142 -1.63 10.08 -20.84
N ASN A 143 -1.68 8.94 -21.53
CA ASN A 143 -2.16 8.84 -22.91
C ASN A 143 -3.36 7.89 -23.02
N LEU A 144 -4.46 8.36 -23.61
CA LEU A 144 -5.60 7.51 -23.95
C LEU A 144 -5.23 6.58 -25.10
N ASN A 145 -5.51 5.29 -24.94
CA ASN A 145 -5.29 4.33 -26.01
C ASN A 145 -6.53 4.22 -26.91
N LEU A 146 -6.59 5.09 -27.92
CA LEU A 146 -7.70 5.16 -28.87
C LEU A 146 -7.73 3.97 -29.86
N ASN A 147 -6.70 3.13 -29.88
CA ASN A 147 -6.53 2.06 -30.87
C ASN A 147 -6.86 0.65 -30.34
N ARG A 148 -7.32 0.53 -29.09
CA ARG A 148 -7.79 -0.73 -28.50
C ARG A 148 -9.29 -0.65 -28.24
N THR A 149 -10.08 -1.12 -29.21
CA THR A 149 -11.46 -1.60 -29.02
C THR A 149 -11.47 -3.05 -28.60
#